data_AF-A0AAP9DV17-F1
#
_entry.id   AF-A0AAP9DV17-F1
#
_cell.length_a   1.000
_cell.length_b   1.000
_cell.length_c   1.000
_cell.angle_alpha   90.00
_cell.angle_beta   90.00
_cell.angle_gamma   90.00
#
_symmetry.space_group_name_H-M   'P 1'
#
loop_
_entity.id
_entity.type
_entity.pdbx_description
1 polymer ?
#
loop_
_entity_poly.entity_id
_entity_poly.type
_entity_poly.pdbx_seq_one_letter_code
_entity_poly.pdbx_strand_id
1 'polypeptide(L)'
;MEFTNEEIMNHLVEPLKKHTNMCVKALTLDEKEVQDINEQIRYVSINEDKDFYFSFLGFQTSLFLLEEEFMFIDDDAKENITSSHTYGNVVFEGSLRDKSHKEILELMYQIASMLENVKELEIEERKVSQIGIQYPKCEYKVNLISDLIDKGSVRFSNILFTFKDSEE
;
A
#
# COMPACT_ATOMS: atom_id res chain seq x y z
N MET A 1 -5.80 13.08 3.22
CA MET A 1 -6.05 11.88 2.39
C MET A 1 -7.19 11.06 3.00
N GLU A 2 -8.32 11.71 3.30
CA GLU A 2 -9.42 11.09 4.05
C GLU A 2 -10.48 10.59 3.07
N PHE A 3 -10.59 9.28 2.93
CA PHE A 3 -11.54 8.65 2.03
C PHE A 3 -12.87 8.39 2.72
N THR A 4 -13.95 8.53 1.98
CA THR A 4 -15.26 8.05 2.38
C THR A 4 -15.35 6.53 2.23
N ASN A 5 -16.28 5.91 2.98
CA ASN A 5 -16.55 4.47 2.83
C ASN A 5 -16.94 4.11 1.41
N GLU A 6 -17.75 4.95 0.74
CA GLU A 6 -18.19 4.72 -0.63
C GLU A 6 -17.00 4.70 -1.60
N GLU A 7 -16.04 5.63 -1.45
CA GLU A 7 -14.84 5.64 -2.28
C GLU A 7 -14.00 4.37 -2.08
N ILE A 8 -13.73 3.97 -0.83
CA ILE A 8 -12.96 2.75 -0.53
C ILE A 8 -13.65 1.52 -1.12
N MET A 9 -14.98 1.41 -0.94
CA MET A 9 -15.73 0.27 -1.47
C MET A 9 -15.68 0.23 -3.00
N ASN A 10 -15.97 1.34 -3.67
CA ASN A 10 -16.11 1.40 -5.12
C ASN A 10 -14.78 1.32 -5.87
N HIS A 11 -13.70 1.83 -5.30
CA HIS A 11 -12.42 2.00 -6.00
C HIS A 11 -11.29 1.08 -5.50
N LEU A 12 -11.48 0.38 -4.39
CA LEU A 12 -10.52 -0.58 -3.87
C LEU A 12 -11.16 -1.96 -3.59
N VAL A 13 -12.15 -2.04 -2.70
CA VAL A 13 -12.68 -3.33 -2.23
C VAL A 13 -13.38 -4.12 -3.33
N GLU A 14 -14.38 -3.53 -3.97
CA GLU A 14 -15.15 -4.22 -5.02
C GLU A 14 -14.30 -4.54 -6.26
N PRO A 15 -13.39 -3.66 -6.73
CA PRO A 15 -12.42 -4.02 -7.76
C PRO A 15 -11.55 -5.22 -7.40
N LEU A 16 -10.99 -5.28 -6.18
CA LEU A 16 -10.19 -6.44 -5.75
C LEU A 16 -11.03 -7.71 -5.75
N LYS A 17 -12.21 -7.71 -5.10
CA LYS A 17 -13.12 -8.88 -5.09
C LYS A 17 -13.51 -9.39 -6.48
N LYS A 18 -13.65 -8.47 -7.45
CA LYS A 18 -14.15 -8.80 -8.79
C LYS A 18 -13.04 -9.28 -9.73
N HIS A 19 -11.82 -8.78 -9.57
CA HIS A 19 -10.75 -8.97 -10.56
C HIS A 19 -9.58 -9.82 -10.07
N THR A 20 -9.54 -10.20 -8.79
CA THR A 20 -8.55 -11.11 -8.20
C THR A 20 -9.24 -12.29 -7.54
N ASN A 21 -8.48 -13.29 -7.08
CA ASN A 21 -9.01 -14.41 -6.28
C ASN A 21 -8.88 -14.17 -4.77
N MET A 22 -8.66 -12.91 -4.36
CA MET A 22 -8.43 -12.53 -2.97
C MET A 22 -9.72 -12.52 -2.14
N CYS A 23 -9.60 -12.83 -0.84
CA CYS A 23 -10.70 -12.74 0.11
C CYS A 23 -10.72 -11.38 0.81
N VAL A 24 -11.46 -10.41 0.27
CA VAL A 24 -11.41 -9.02 0.74
C VAL A 24 -12.56 -8.66 1.69
N LYS A 25 -12.23 -8.10 2.86
CA LYS A 25 -13.18 -7.60 3.86
C LYS A 25 -12.85 -6.17 4.28
N ALA A 26 -13.87 -5.33 4.39
CA ALA A 26 -13.74 -3.97 4.94
C ALA A 26 -14.08 -4.01 6.44
N LEU A 27 -13.18 -3.49 7.28
CA LEU A 27 -13.26 -3.60 8.73
C LEU A 27 -13.26 -2.23 9.41
N THR A 28 -13.93 -2.16 10.55
CA THR A 28 -13.94 -1.04 11.49
C THR A 28 -12.64 -0.99 12.30
N LEU A 29 -12.47 0.03 13.16
CA LEU A 29 -11.32 0.13 14.08
C LEU A 29 -11.21 -1.08 15.02
N ASP A 30 -12.34 -1.65 15.43
CA ASP A 30 -12.41 -2.84 16.30
C ASP A 30 -12.26 -4.16 15.52
N GLU A 31 -11.76 -4.10 14.28
CA GLU A 31 -11.55 -5.23 13.37
C GLU A 31 -12.83 -6.04 13.04
N LYS A 32 -14.00 -5.42 13.21
CA LYS A 32 -15.29 -6.03 12.81
C LYS A 32 -15.63 -5.64 11.38
N GLU A 33 -16.14 -6.60 10.62
CA GLU A 33 -16.64 -6.35 9.27
C GLU A 33 -17.75 -5.30 9.28
N VAL A 34 -17.60 -4.28 8.44
CA VAL A 34 -18.53 -3.15 8.34
C VAL A 34 -19.90 -3.63 7.89
N GLN A 35 -20.95 -3.33 8.66
CA GLN A 35 -22.34 -3.70 8.36
C GLN A 35 -23.21 -2.49 8.00
N ASP A 36 -22.83 -1.29 8.47
CA ASP A 36 -23.59 -0.04 8.30
C ASP A 36 -22.75 1.01 7.56
N ILE A 37 -23.39 1.82 6.72
CA ILE A 37 -22.74 2.91 5.99
C ILE A 37 -22.13 3.98 6.91
N ASN A 38 -22.63 4.11 8.14
CA ASN A 38 -22.14 5.05 9.15
C ASN A 38 -20.91 4.53 9.90
N GLU A 39 -20.61 3.23 9.82
CA GLU A 39 -19.40 2.67 10.42
C GLU A 39 -18.20 3.00 9.54
N GLN A 40 -17.21 3.70 10.08
CA GLN A 40 -16.04 4.09 9.30
C GLN A 40 -15.13 2.90 9.02
N ILE A 41 -14.83 2.67 7.73
CA ILE A 41 -13.80 1.73 7.32
C ILE A 41 -12.45 2.24 7.80
N ARG A 42 -11.73 1.42 8.57
CA ARG A 42 -10.37 1.69 9.02
C ARG A 42 -9.36 0.72 8.44
N TYR A 43 -9.80 -0.48 8.07
CA TYR A 43 -8.96 -1.47 7.43
C TYR A 43 -9.65 -2.13 6.25
N VAL A 44 -8.87 -2.59 5.29
CA VAL A 44 -9.31 -3.52 4.24
C VAL A 44 -8.38 -4.72 4.29
N SER A 45 -8.86 -5.84 4.84
CA SER A 45 -8.15 -7.13 4.84
C SER A 45 -8.32 -7.79 3.48
N ILE A 46 -7.26 -8.33 2.90
CA ILE A 46 -7.25 -8.90 1.53
C ILE A 46 -7.03 -10.41 1.54
N ASN A 47 -6.28 -10.92 2.52
CA ASN A 47 -6.12 -12.34 2.83
C ASN A 47 -5.68 -12.45 4.29
N GLU A 48 -6.58 -12.90 5.18
CA GLU A 48 -6.34 -12.92 6.64
C GLU A 48 -5.08 -13.69 7.04
N ASP A 49 -4.71 -14.72 6.28
CA ASP A 49 -3.55 -15.57 6.60
C ASP A 49 -2.18 -14.95 6.24
N LYS A 50 -2.14 -13.88 5.43
CA LYS A 50 -0.90 -13.33 4.85
C LYS A 50 -0.44 -11.99 5.45
N ASP A 51 -1.10 -11.53 6.51
CA ASP A 51 -0.91 -10.16 7.03
C ASP A 51 -1.04 -9.11 5.91
N PHE A 52 -1.97 -9.35 4.96
CA PHE A 52 -2.14 -8.54 3.76
C PHE A 52 -3.37 -7.65 3.91
N TYR A 53 -3.15 -6.36 4.22
CA TYR A 53 -4.23 -5.42 4.46
C TYR A 53 -3.84 -3.96 4.23
N PHE A 54 -4.83 -3.11 3.98
CA PHE A 54 -4.70 -1.66 4.05
C PHE A 54 -5.18 -1.13 5.40
N SER A 55 -4.53 -0.07 5.89
CA SER A 55 -4.94 0.73 7.06
C SER A 55 -5.11 2.20 6.66
N PHE A 56 -6.21 2.82 7.04
CA PHE A 56 -6.58 4.20 6.67
C PHE A 56 -6.56 5.14 7.87
N LEU A 57 -5.51 5.98 7.96
CA LEU A 57 -5.25 6.89 9.08
C LEU A 57 -5.37 8.39 8.67
N GLY A 58 -6.29 8.74 7.78
CA GLY A 58 -6.66 10.13 7.43
C GLY A 58 -5.58 10.95 6.69
N PHE A 59 -4.39 11.10 7.26
CA PHE A 59 -3.21 11.69 6.63
C PHE A 59 -2.26 10.64 6.03
N GLN A 60 -2.48 9.36 6.33
CA GLN A 60 -1.67 8.25 5.86
C GLN A 60 -2.59 7.08 5.49
N THR A 61 -2.19 6.31 4.49
CA THR A 61 -2.68 4.96 4.25
C THR A 61 -1.48 4.06 4.15
N SER A 62 -1.54 2.91 4.82
CA SER A 62 -0.49 1.91 4.75
C SER A 62 -1.01 0.64 4.13
N LEU A 63 -0.16 -0.02 3.37
CA LEU A 63 -0.35 -1.39 2.91
C LEU A 63 0.66 -2.28 3.62
N PHE A 64 0.16 -3.29 4.32
CA PHE A 64 0.97 -4.29 5.00
C PHE A 64 0.94 -5.59 4.19
N LEU A 65 2.09 -6.25 4.09
CA LEU A 65 2.24 -7.56 3.48
C LEU A 65 3.54 -8.21 3.97
N LEU A 66 3.48 -9.44 4.48
CA LEU A 66 4.68 -10.22 4.85
C LEU A 66 5.63 -9.45 5.78
N GLU A 67 5.09 -8.81 6.82
CA GLU A 67 5.83 -7.97 7.79
C GLU A 67 6.39 -6.65 7.24
N GLU A 68 6.18 -6.36 5.95
CA GLU A 68 6.61 -5.11 5.31
C GLU A 68 5.46 -4.08 5.26
N GLU A 69 5.80 -2.80 5.45
CA GLU A 69 4.85 -1.67 5.37
C GLU A 69 5.19 -0.73 4.20
N PHE A 70 4.22 -0.53 3.31
CA PHE A 70 4.25 0.50 2.27
C PHE A 70 3.40 1.68 2.70
N MET A 71 4.02 2.83 2.94
CA MET A 71 3.36 4.04 3.44
C MET A 71 3.05 5.01 2.30
N PHE A 72 1.77 5.40 2.20
CA PHE A 72 1.28 6.48 1.37
C PHE A 72 0.90 7.65 2.28
N ILE A 73 1.72 8.68 2.30
CA ILE A 73 1.57 9.82 3.21
C ILE A 73 1.08 11.02 2.42
N ASP A 74 0.06 11.70 2.94
CA ASP A 74 -0.44 12.96 2.39
C ASP A 74 0.71 13.99 2.29
N ASP A 75 0.81 14.65 1.14
CA ASP A 75 1.96 15.52 0.86
C ASP A 75 2.11 16.67 1.88
N ASP A 76 1.00 17.20 2.41
CA ASP A 76 1.02 18.24 3.45
C ASP A 76 1.50 17.69 4.80
N ALA A 77 1.31 16.39 5.04
CA ALA A 77 1.74 15.75 6.29
C ALA A 77 3.24 15.43 6.28
N LYS A 78 3.85 15.19 5.10
CA LYS A 78 5.25 14.75 4.94
C LYS A 78 6.25 15.66 5.64
N GLU A 79 6.02 16.97 5.71
CA GLU A 79 6.93 17.93 6.36
C GLU A 79 7.06 17.69 7.87
N ASN A 80 6.05 17.07 8.49
CA ASN A 80 5.98 16.79 9.92
C ASN A 80 6.42 15.36 10.27
N ILE A 81 6.78 14.55 9.26
CA ILE A 81 7.20 13.16 9.45
C ILE A 81 8.72 13.13 9.68
N THR A 82 9.13 12.48 10.76
CA THR A 82 10.54 12.27 11.12
C THR A 82 11.00 10.85 10.77
N SER A 83 12.32 10.62 10.74
CA SER A 83 12.89 9.32 10.41
C SER A 83 12.36 8.15 11.26
N SER A 84 11.95 8.39 12.50
CA SER A 84 11.41 7.33 13.38
C SER A 84 10.05 6.81 12.94
N HIS A 85 9.26 7.61 12.21
CA HIS A 85 7.94 7.21 11.74
C HIS A 85 7.99 6.32 10.51
N THR A 86 9.08 6.37 9.73
CA THR A 86 9.23 5.66 8.46
C THR A 86 10.38 4.66 8.48
N TYR A 87 10.99 4.44 9.65
CA TYR A 87 12.18 3.59 9.74
C TYR A 87 11.82 2.14 9.39
N GLY A 88 12.47 1.60 8.36
CA GLY A 88 12.19 0.25 7.87
C GLY A 88 11.03 0.17 6.87
N ASN A 89 10.32 1.27 6.61
CA ASN A 89 9.13 1.26 5.77
C ASN A 89 9.42 1.77 4.34
N VAL A 90 8.69 1.25 3.36
CA VAL A 90 8.74 1.74 1.98
C VAL A 90 7.82 2.95 1.85
N VAL A 91 8.38 4.16 1.69
CA VAL A 91 7.57 5.38 1.58
C VAL A 91 7.37 5.78 0.11
N PHE A 92 6.10 5.96 -0.29
CA PHE A 92 5.75 6.48 -1.60
C PHE A 92 5.98 7.99 -1.68
N GLU A 93 6.89 8.41 -2.57
CA GLU A 93 7.28 9.81 -2.78
C GLU A 93 6.65 10.45 -4.02
N GLY A 94 5.77 9.73 -4.73
CA GLY A 94 4.93 10.40 -5.73
C GLY A 94 3.96 11.39 -5.08
N SER A 95 3.58 12.41 -5.83
CA SER A 95 2.60 13.38 -5.37
C SER A 95 1.20 12.76 -5.40
N LEU A 96 0.51 12.83 -4.27
CA LEU A 96 -0.86 12.33 -4.09
C LEU A 96 -1.87 13.48 -4.21
N ARG A 97 -1.48 14.73 -3.94
CA ARG A 97 -2.36 15.89 -4.04
C ARG A 97 -2.73 16.29 -5.46
N ASP A 98 -1.97 15.83 -6.46
CA ASP A 98 -2.29 16.00 -7.88
C ASP A 98 -3.36 14.99 -8.35
N LYS A 99 -3.76 14.06 -7.49
CA LYS A 99 -4.66 12.96 -7.79
C LYS A 99 -5.98 13.12 -7.05
N SER A 100 -7.06 12.70 -7.70
CA SER A 100 -8.33 12.48 -7.04
C SER A 100 -8.27 11.28 -6.10
N HIS A 101 -9.19 11.19 -5.13
CA HIS A 101 -9.30 10.02 -4.26
C HIS A 101 -9.44 8.72 -5.05
N LYS A 102 -10.22 8.75 -6.13
CA LYS A 102 -10.35 7.62 -7.06
C LYS A 102 -9.00 7.18 -7.61
N GLU A 103 -8.19 8.09 -8.15
CA GLU A 103 -6.88 7.76 -8.73
C GLU A 103 -5.89 7.22 -7.67
N ILE A 104 -5.98 7.71 -6.43
CA ILE A 104 -5.16 7.19 -5.32
C ILE A 104 -5.59 5.76 -4.96
N LEU A 105 -6.90 5.51 -4.85
CA LEU A 105 -7.42 4.17 -4.55
C LEU A 105 -7.18 3.19 -5.70
N GLU A 106 -7.25 3.64 -6.96
CA GLU A 106 -6.89 2.83 -8.13
C GLU A 106 -5.39 2.50 -8.17
N LEU A 107 -4.51 3.42 -7.73
CA LEU A 107 -3.09 3.15 -7.52
C LEU A 107 -2.89 2.05 -6.46
N MET A 108 -3.57 2.17 -5.31
CA MET A 108 -3.53 1.17 -4.24
C MET A 108 -4.04 -0.20 -4.73
N TYR A 109 -5.15 -0.22 -5.47
CA TYR A 109 -5.68 -1.41 -6.12
C TYR A 109 -4.66 -2.07 -7.06
N GLN A 110 -3.98 -1.29 -7.91
CA GLN A 110 -2.97 -1.82 -8.83
C GLN A 110 -1.81 -2.46 -8.09
N ILE A 111 -1.31 -1.80 -7.04
CA ILE A 111 -0.23 -2.33 -6.20
C ILE A 111 -0.70 -3.61 -5.52
N ALA A 112 -1.86 -3.61 -4.85
CA ALA A 112 -2.36 -4.80 -4.17
C ALA A 112 -2.58 -5.98 -5.13
N SER A 113 -3.18 -5.74 -6.30
CA SER A 113 -3.44 -6.80 -7.29
C SER A 113 -2.16 -7.49 -7.75
N MET A 114 -1.08 -6.73 -7.93
CA MET A 114 0.24 -7.28 -8.29
C MET A 114 0.85 -8.15 -7.17
N LEU A 115 0.41 -7.97 -5.92
CA LEU A 115 0.96 -8.67 -4.76
C LEU A 115 0.22 -9.98 -4.42
N GLU A 116 -0.81 -10.36 -5.17
CA GLU A 116 -1.69 -11.52 -4.88
C GLU A 116 -0.93 -12.83 -4.58
N ASN A 117 -0.01 -13.16 -5.47
CA ASN A 117 0.70 -14.43 -5.46
C ASN A 117 2.09 -14.33 -4.82
N VAL A 118 2.45 -13.17 -4.30
CA VAL A 118 3.73 -12.94 -3.67
C VAL A 118 3.83 -13.78 -2.39
N LYS A 119 5.00 -14.40 -2.23
CA LYS A 119 5.38 -15.22 -1.09
C LYS A 119 6.49 -14.60 -0.26
N GLU A 120 7.35 -13.82 -0.91
CA GLU A 120 8.49 -13.16 -0.29
C GLU A 120 8.76 -11.83 -0.99
N LEU A 121 9.28 -10.88 -0.23
CA LEU A 121 9.69 -9.57 -0.69
C LEU A 121 11.18 -9.38 -0.37
N GLU A 122 11.94 -8.90 -1.34
CA GLU A 122 13.27 -8.34 -1.06
C GLU A 122 13.26 -6.85 -1.40
N ILE A 123 13.61 -6.02 -0.42
CA ILE A 123 13.58 -4.57 -0.57
C ILE A 123 15.01 -4.02 -0.54
N GLU A 124 15.41 -3.41 -1.63
CA GLU A 124 16.64 -2.63 -1.73
C GLU A 124 16.30 -1.14 -1.59
N GLU A 125 16.86 -0.48 -0.57
CA GLU A 125 16.68 0.95 -0.32
C GLU A 125 17.92 1.76 -0.74
N ARG A 126 17.70 2.86 -1.44
CA ARG A 126 18.74 3.87 -1.74
C ARG A 126 18.29 5.26 -1.31
N LYS A 127 18.92 5.78 -0.26
CA LYS A 127 18.71 7.17 0.17
C LYS A 127 19.11 8.17 -0.92
N VAL A 128 18.19 9.09 -1.23
CA VAL A 128 18.36 10.18 -2.20
C VAL A 128 18.67 11.49 -1.49
N SER A 129 17.90 11.86 -0.48
CA SER A 129 18.08 13.11 0.25
C SER A 129 17.51 13.05 1.67
N GLN A 130 17.89 14.00 2.51
CA GLN A 130 17.29 14.22 3.83
C GLN A 130 17.57 15.66 4.28
N ILE A 131 16.58 16.32 4.87
CA ILE A 131 16.71 17.68 5.41
C ILE A 131 16.50 17.64 6.93
N GLY A 132 17.57 17.93 7.69
CA GLY A 132 17.50 17.97 9.15
C GLY A 132 17.02 16.64 9.75
N ILE A 133 15.96 16.71 10.56
CA ILE A 133 15.36 15.54 11.23
C ILE A 133 14.20 14.90 10.45
N GLN A 134 13.85 15.46 9.28
CA GLN A 134 12.82 14.88 8.43
C GLN A 134 13.24 13.48 7.99
N TYR A 135 12.27 12.65 7.64
CA TYR A 135 12.54 11.31 7.15
C TYR A 135 13.34 11.35 5.83
N PRO A 136 14.23 10.36 5.60
CA PRO A 136 15.00 10.29 4.36
C PRO A 136 14.08 10.02 3.17
N LYS A 137 14.32 10.73 2.07
CA LYS A 137 13.70 10.42 0.78
C LYS A 137 14.52 9.33 0.12
N CYS A 138 13.88 8.23 -0.24
CA CYS A 138 14.55 7.05 -0.78
C CYS A 138 13.96 6.64 -2.13
N GLU A 139 14.78 6.01 -2.95
CA GLU A 139 14.33 5.14 -4.04
C GLU A 139 14.34 3.70 -3.54
N TYR A 140 13.33 2.94 -3.95
CA TYR A 140 13.15 1.54 -3.57
C TYR A 140 13.12 0.67 -4.81
N LYS A 141 13.78 -0.48 -4.71
CA LYS A 141 13.57 -1.60 -5.63
C LYS A 141 13.04 -2.77 -4.82
N VAL A 142 11.86 -3.23 -5.19
CA VAL A 142 11.12 -4.28 -4.49
C VAL A 142 11.03 -5.49 -5.41
N ASN A 143 11.76 -6.55 -5.07
CA ASN A 143 11.67 -7.81 -5.79
C ASN A 143 10.52 -8.63 -5.21
N LEU A 144 9.54 -8.93 -6.07
CA LEU A 144 8.38 -9.76 -5.79
C LEU A 144 8.72 -11.20 -6.15
N ILE A 145 8.79 -12.08 -5.15
CA ILE A 145 9.11 -13.49 -5.34
C ILE A 145 7.81 -14.30 -5.28
N SER A 146 7.52 -15.05 -6.34
CA SER A 146 6.33 -15.91 -6.43
C SER A 146 6.54 -17.08 -7.39
N ASP A 147 5.77 -18.15 -7.22
CA ASP A 147 5.78 -19.31 -8.14
C ASP A 147 5.12 -19.00 -9.50
N LEU A 148 4.29 -17.95 -9.56
CA LEU A 148 3.60 -17.52 -10.76
C LEU A 148 4.37 -16.36 -11.37
N ILE A 149 5.24 -16.66 -12.32
CA ILE A 149 6.12 -15.65 -12.90
C ILE A 149 5.31 -14.68 -13.78
N ASP A 150 5.04 -13.49 -13.23
CA ASP A 150 4.85 -12.31 -14.05
C ASP A 150 6.22 -11.81 -14.54
N LYS A 151 6.30 -11.40 -15.82
CA LYS A 151 7.55 -10.89 -16.41
C LYS A 151 7.50 -9.38 -16.54
N GLY A 152 8.59 -8.73 -16.14
CA GLY A 152 8.81 -7.30 -16.40
C GLY A 152 9.12 -6.51 -15.13
N SER A 153 8.80 -5.22 -15.18
CA SER A 153 8.95 -4.31 -14.05
C SER A 153 7.88 -3.23 -14.11
N VAL A 154 7.33 -2.86 -12.96
CA VAL A 154 6.34 -1.79 -12.84
C VAL A 154 6.90 -0.71 -11.92
N ARG A 155 6.84 0.55 -12.34
CA ARG A 155 7.34 1.67 -11.54
C ARG A 155 6.19 2.54 -11.07
N PHE A 156 6.15 2.78 -9.77
CA PHE A 156 5.29 3.77 -9.13
C PHE A 156 6.17 4.82 -8.47
N SER A 157 6.40 5.94 -9.18
CA SER A 157 7.28 7.02 -8.71
C SER A 157 8.70 6.51 -8.33
N ASN A 158 9.04 6.59 -7.04
CA ASN A 158 10.32 6.19 -6.45
C ASN A 158 10.43 4.68 -6.16
N ILE A 159 9.35 3.91 -6.35
CA ILE A 159 9.32 2.46 -6.10
C ILE A 159 9.30 1.71 -7.43
N LEU A 160 10.30 0.86 -7.64
CA LEU A 160 10.37 -0.06 -8.78
C LEU A 160 10.08 -1.48 -8.30
N PHE A 161 9.00 -2.07 -8.78
CA PHE A 161 8.69 -3.47 -8.58
C PHE A 161 9.28 -4.31 -9.72
N THR A 162 9.95 -5.40 -9.37
CA THR A 162 10.48 -6.40 -10.30
C THR A 162 10.06 -7.79 -9.83
N PHE A 163 9.86 -8.71 -10.77
CA PHE A 163 9.43 -10.06 -10.46
C PHE A 163 10.61 -11.03 -10.54
N LYS A 164 10.70 -11.94 -9.57
CA LYS A 164 11.69 -13.02 -9.50
C LYS A 164 10.97 -14.35 -9.30
N ASP A 165 11.57 -15.40 -9.87
CA ASP A 165 11.13 -16.77 -9.65
C ASP A 165 11.53 -17.23 -8.24
N SER A 166 10.72 -18.08 -7.61
CA SER A 166 11.02 -18.65 -6.29
C SER A 166 12.06 -19.78 -6.34
N GLU A 167 12.42 -20.25 -7.53
CA GLU A 167 13.39 -21.34 -7.76
C GLU A 167 14.82 -20.90 -8.16
N GLU A 168 15.14 -19.59 -8.16
CA GLU A 168 16.52 -19.06 -8.35
C GLU A 168 17.27 -18.83 -7.02
#